data_AF-A0A6V7TUZ3-F1
#
_entry.id   AF-A0A6V7TUZ3-F1
#
_cell.length_a   1.000
_cell.length_b   1.000
_cell.length_c   1.000
_cell.angle_alpha   90.00
_cell.angle_beta   90.00
_cell.angle_gamma   90.00
#
_symmetry.space_group_name_H-M   'P 1'
#
loop_
_entity.id
_entity.type
_entity.pdbx_description
1 polymer ?
#
loop_
_entity_poly.entity_id
_entity_poly.type
_entity_poly.pdbx_seq_one_letter_code
_entity_poly.pdbx_strand_id
1 'polypeptide(L)'
;NKNVVEAEEEFKQRKHDVIVACKDFLEKYKNSLFEQQITSIQKKVLKLEREVALDNQVKGRTEKKQKKPRPTAFDLFKKTKKGKYLNLPEEERDRKLLRQFDKLDPGQRNIYETIAKDY
;
A
#
# COMPACT_ATOMS: atom_id res chain seq x y z
N ASN A 1 7.69 -6.46 26.58
CA ASN A 1 7.50 -7.76 25.89
C ASN A 1 8.75 -8.14 25.14
N LYS A 2 9.73 -8.72 25.83
CA LYS A 2 11.03 -9.10 25.25
C LYS A 2 10.89 -10.22 24.21
N ASN A 3 10.04 -11.20 24.50
CA ASN A 3 9.75 -12.34 23.62
C ASN A 3 9.12 -11.95 22.27
N VAL A 4 8.38 -10.83 22.21
CA VAL A 4 7.75 -10.37 20.95
C VAL A 4 8.80 -9.76 20.04
N VAL A 5 9.72 -8.97 20.60
CA VAL A 5 10.82 -8.35 19.83
C VAL A 5 11.76 -9.44 19.29
N GLU A 6 12.12 -10.41 20.12
CA GLU A 6 12.96 -11.53 19.71
C GLU A 6 12.30 -12.37 18.60
N ALA A 7 10.99 -12.66 18.70
CA ALA A 7 10.25 -13.37 17.66
C ALA A 7 10.17 -12.58 16.34
N GLU A 8 10.04 -11.25 16.39
CA GLU A 8 10.04 -10.39 15.21
C GLU A 8 11.42 -10.36 14.52
N GLU A 9 12.50 -10.34 15.29
CA GLU A 9 13.87 -10.39 14.77
C GLU A 9 14.17 -11.75 14.12
N GLU A 10 13.79 -12.84 14.79
CA GLU A 10 13.96 -14.19 14.25
C GLU A 10 13.16 -14.38 12.96
N PHE A 11 11.93 -13.86 12.89
CA PHE A 11 11.12 -13.91 11.68
C PHE A 11 11.78 -13.14 10.51
N LYS A 12 12.38 -11.98 10.77
CA LYS A 12 13.13 -11.22 9.76
C LYS A 12 14.36 -11.98 9.28
N GLN A 13 15.10 -12.59 10.20
CA GLN A 13 16.27 -13.40 9.85
C GLN A 13 15.86 -14.57 8.96
N ARG A 14 14.83 -15.33 9.34
CA ARG A 14 14.34 -16.46 8.54
C ARG A 14 13.85 -16.04 7.15
N LYS A 15 13.21 -14.86 7.02
CA LYS A 15 12.84 -14.30 5.70
C LYS A 15 14.08 -14.05 4.84
N HIS A 16 15.14 -13.48 5.41
CA HIS A 16 16.39 -13.24 4.71
C HIS A 16 17.04 -14.56 4.27
N ASP A 17 17.09 -15.55 5.16
CA ASP A 17 17.68 -16.87 4.87
C ASP A 17 16.95 -17.57 3.72
N VAL A 18 15.62 -17.47 3.65
CA VAL A 18 14.82 -18.00 2.53
C VAL A 18 15.16 -17.31 1.21
N ILE A 19 15.34 -15.98 1.22
CA ILE A 19 15.72 -15.23 0.02
C ILE A 19 17.07 -15.72 -0.51
N VAL A 20 18.06 -15.86 0.37
CA VAL A 20 19.40 -16.34 0.02
C VAL A 20 19.33 -17.77 -0.52
N ALA A 21 18.67 -18.68 0.21
CA ALA A 21 18.52 -20.06 -0.22
C ALA A 21 17.83 -20.21 -1.59
N CYS A 22 16.83 -19.37 -1.89
CA CYS A 22 16.19 -19.36 -3.20
C CYS A 22 17.11 -18.86 -4.32
N LYS A 23 17.98 -17.88 -4.04
CA LYS A 23 18.97 -17.40 -5.01
C LYS A 23 20.03 -18.46 -5.29
N ASP A 24 20.58 -19.07 -4.24
CA ASP A 24 21.56 -20.15 -4.34
C ASP A 24 20.97 -21.36 -5.10
N PHE A 25 19.71 -21.70 -4.82
CA PHE A 25 19.00 -22.75 -5.54
C PHE A 25 18.87 -22.43 -7.03
N LEU A 26 18.48 -21.20 -7.37
CA LEU A 26 18.39 -20.77 -8.77
C LEU A 26 19.74 -20.82 -9.46
N GLU A 27 20.82 -20.41 -8.80
CA GLU A 27 22.16 -20.45 -9.37
C GLU A 27 22.66 -21.88 -9.60
N LYS A 28 22.45 -22.76 -8.60
CA LYS A 28 22.86 -24.16 -8.65
C LYS A 28 22.10 -24.98 -9.69
N TYR A 29 20.81 -24.71 -9.87
CA TYR A 29 19.93 -25.51 -10.73
C TYR A 29 19.45 -24.76 -11.99
N LYS A 30 20.05 -23.63 -12.35
CA LYS A 30 19.64 -22.81 -13.52
C LYS A 30 19.51 -23.58 -14.83
N ASN A 31 20.35 -24.60 -15.03
CA ASN A 31 20.38 -25.39 -16.26
C ASN A 31 19.48 -26.64 -16.20
N SER A 32 18.90 -26.95 -15.04
CA SER A 32 18.07 -28.14 -14.81
C SER A 32 16.60 -27.81 -14.55
N LEU A 33 16.27 -26.53 -14.40
CA LEU A 33 14.91 -26.05 -14.16
C LEU A 33 14.27 -25.57 -15.45
N PHE A 34 12.95 -25.75 -15.56
CA PHE A 34 12.18 -25.14 -16.63
C PHE A 34 12.04 -23.63 -16.42
N GLU A 35 11.96 -22.87 -17.51
CA GLU A 35 11.83 -21.41 -17.48
C GLU A 35 10.66 -20.92 -16.60
N GLN A 36 9.53 -21.65 -16.61
CA GLN A 36 8.38 -21.34 -15.76
C GLN A 36 8.68 -21.50 -14.26
N GLN A 37 9.48 -22.49 -13.87
CA GLN A 37 9.88 -22.72 -12.49
C GLN A 37 10.86 -21.61 -12.04
N ILE A 38 11.83 -21.28 -12.88
CA ILE A 38 12.78 -20.18 -12.65
C ILE A 38 12.02 -18.87 -12.43
N THR A 39 11.10 -18.53 -13.36
CA THR A 39 10.28 -17.32 -13.28
C THR A 39 9.42 -17.28 -12.01
N SER A 40 8.84 -18.41 -11.62
CA SER A 40 8.01 -18.51 -10.41
C SER A 40 8.82 -18.26 -9.14
N ILE A 41 10.02 -18.86 -9.04
CA ILE A 41 10.91 -18.67 -7.90
C ILE A 41 11.44 -17.23 -7.87
N GLN A 42 11.86 -16.67 -9.00
CA GLN A 42 12.28 -15.26 -9.09
C GLN A 42 11.19 -14.28 -8.66
N LYS A 43 9.92 -14.51 -9.07
CA LYS A 43 8.79 -13.69 -8.61
C LYS A 43 8.58 -13.78 -7.10
N LYS A 44 8.74 -14.97 -6.51
CA LYS A 44 8.65 -15.16 -5.05
C LYS A 44 9.79 -14.43 -4.32
N VAL A 45 11.02 -14.55 -4.82
CA VAL A 45 12.18 -13.83 -4.28
C VAL A 45 11.95 -12.32 -4.33
N LEU A 46 11.56 -11.78 -5.49
CA LEU A 46 11.28 -10.36 -5.66
C LEU A 46 10.19 -9.86 -4.70
N LYS A 47 9.14 -10.66 -4.48
CA LYS A 47 8.08 -10.33 -3.52
C LYS A 47 8.63 -10.27 -2.08
N LEU A 48 9.40 -11.28 -1.67
CA LEU A 48 10.00 -11.34 -0.33
C LEU A 48 11.00 -10.21 -0.10
N GLU A 49 11.83 -9.88 -1.09
CA GLU A 49 12.77 -8.74 -1.03
C GLU A 49 12.04 -7.41 -0.84
N ARG A 50 10.92 -7.20 -1.55
CA ARG A 50 10.08 -6.00 -1.36
C ARG A 50 9.49 -5.93 0.04
N GLU A 51 9.00 -7.05 0.58
CA GLU A 51 8.48 -7.10 1.94
C GLU A 51 9.57 -6.76 2.97
N VAL A 52 10.77 -7.34 2.84
CA VAL A 52 11.91 -7.03 3.72
C VAL A 52 12.36 -5.57 3.59
N ALA A 53 12.40 -5.02 2.37
CA ALA A 53 12.72 -3.61 2.14
C ALA A 53 11.71 -2.66 2.80
N LEU A 54 10.42 -2.99 2.75
CA LEU A 54 9.37 -2.24 3.44
C LEU A 54 9.51 -2.35 4.96
N ASP A 55 9.77 -3.54 5.49
CA ASP A 55 10.00 -3.75 6.94
C ASP A 55 11.21 -2.96 7.46
N ASN A 56 12.23 -2.75 6.61
CA ASN A 56 13.41 -1.93 6.93
C ASN A 56 13.13 -0.42 6.79
N GLN A 57 12.31 0.02 5.83
CA GLN A 57 11.89 1.42 5.72
C GLN A 57 10.99 1.87 6.88
N VAL A 58 10.20 0.96 7.45
CA VAL A 58 9.35 1.25 8.63
C VAL A 58 10.18 1.64 9.86
N LYS A 59 11.45 1.21 9.96
CA LYS A 59 12.38 1.65 11.02
C LYS A 59 12.91 3.09 10.83
N GLY A 60 12.81 3.67 9.62
CA GLY A 60 13.29 5.03 9.30
C GLY A 60 12.22 6.11 9.30
N ARG A 61 10.93 5.75 9.39
CA ARG A 61 9.83 6.69 9.58
C ARG A 61 8.80 6.08 10.52
N THR A 62 8.98 6.28 11.82
CA THR A 62 7.84 6.41 12.74
C THR A 62 7.10 7.72 12.47
N GLU A 63 6.66 7.94 11.23
CA GLU A 63 5.39 8.63 11.06
C GLU A 63 4.36 7.57 11.37
N LYS A 64 3.81 7.65 12.59
CA LYS A 64 2.57 6.98 13.00
C LYS A 64 1.74 6.75 11.74
N LYS A 65 1.41 5.50 11.41
CA LYS A 65 0.18 5.24 10.64
C LYS A 65 -0.93 5.83 11.49
N GLN A 66 -1.17 7.14 11.34
CA GLN A 66 -2.41 7.75 11.69
C GLN A 66 -3.41 6.86 10.98
N LYS A 67 -4.24 6.16 11.76
CA LYS A 67 -5.49 5.60 11.24
C LYS A 67 -6.03 6.70 10.34
N LYS A 68 -6.07 6.47 9.02
CA LYS A 68 -6.47 7.53 8.07
C LYS A 68 -7.73 8.15 8.68
N PRO A 69 -7.73 9.47 8.95
CA PRO A 69 -8.89 10.10 9.57
C PRO A 69 -10.12 9.66 8.77
N ARG A 70 -11.22 9.34 9.48
CA ARG A 70 -12.44 8.86 8.85
C ARG A 70 -12.73 9.75 7.64
N PRO A 71 -12.87 9.19 6.44
CA PRO A 71 -12.98 10.00 5.23
C PRO A 71 -14.20 10.90 5.35
N THR A 72 -14.00 12.20 5.14
CA THR A 72 -15.11 13.16 5.15
C THR A 72 -16.03 12.93 3.96
N ALA A 73 -17.25 13.48 4.00
CA ALA A 73 -18.17 13.44 2.86
C ALA A 73 -17.52 13.99 1.58
N PHE A 74 -16.68 15.02 1.72
CA PHE A 74 -15.92 15.59 0.60
C PHE A 74 -14.82 14.65 0.10
N ASP A 75 -14.13 13.91 0.98
CA ASP A 75 -13.14 12.91 0.56
C ASP A 75 -13.78 11.76 -0.22
N LEU A 76 -14.98 11.35 0.19
CA LEU A 76 -15.78 10.36 -0.54
C LEU A 76 -16.19 10.91 -1.91
N PHE A 77 -16.63 12.16 -1.98
CA PHE A 77 -16.93 12.82 -3.25
C PHE A 77 -15.69 12.89 -4.17
N LYS A 78 -14.52 13.29 -3.66
CA LYS A 78 -13.26 13.29 -4.42
C LYS A 78 -12.95 11.92 -5.03
N LYS A 79 -13.16 10.82 -4.28
CA LYS A 79 -12.97 9.45 -4.78
C LYS A 79 -13.87 9.15 -5.99
N THR A 80 -15.12 9.61 -5.98
CA THR A 80 -16.04 9.44 -7.13
C THR A 80 -15.64 10.24 -8.36
N LYS A 81 -14.87 11.32 -8.18
CA LYS A 81 -14.37 12.17 -9.27
C LYS A 81 -12.89 11.89 -9.60
N LYS A 82 -12.36 10.73 -9.19
CA LYS A 82 -10.99 10.33 -9.49
C LYS A 82 -10.77 10.32 -11.01
N GLY A 83 -9.84 11.16 -11.48
CA GLY A 83 -9.56 11.34 -12.91
C GLY A 83 -10.14 12.62 -13.54
N LYS A 84 -10.91 13.42 -12.78
CA LYS A 84 -11.30 14.77 -13.22
C LYS A 84 -10.19 15.77 -12.88
N TYR A 85 -9.97 16.73 -13.78
CA TYR A 85 -8.99 17.82 -13.63
C TYR A 85 -7.54 17.35 -13.43
N LEU A 86 -7.16 16.22 -14.03
CA LEU A 86 -5.77 15.72 -13.99
C LEU A 86 -4.76 16.65 -14.64
N ASN A 87 -5.23 17.52 -15.53
CA ASN A 87 -4.45 18.55 -16.20
C ASN A 87 -4.21 19.81 -15.34
N LEU A 88 -4.79 19.87 -14.13
CA LEU A 88 -4.65 21.01 -13.22
C LEU A 88 -3.81 20.62 -11.99
N PRO A 89 -3.12 21.59 -11.36
CA PRO A 89 -2.45 21.39 -10.08
C PRO A 89 -3.43 20.88 -9.01
N GLU A 90 -2.91 20.14 -8.04
CA GLU A 90 -3.70 19.51 -6.97
C GLU A 90 -4.58 20.52 -6.21
N GLU A 91 -4.03 21.69 -5.89
CA GLU A 91 -4.75 22.75 -5.19
C GLU A 91 -5.92 23.33 -6.00
N GLU A 92 -5.76 23.48 -7.32
CA GLU A 92 -6.81 24.00 -8.19
C GLU A 92 -7.90 22.96 -8.45
N ARG A 93 -7.50 21.70 -8.61
CA ARG A 93 -8.42 20.57 -8.69
C ARG A 93 -9.29 20.50 -7.44
N ASP A 94 -8.68 20.60 -6.27
CA ASP A 94 -9.40 20.54 -4.99
C ASP A 94 -10.37 21.71 -4.83
N ARG A 95 -9.96 22.93 -5.21
CA ARG A 95 -10.88 24.10 -5.24
C ARG A 95 -12.07 23.88 -6.18
N LYS A 96 -11.86 23.31 -7.37
CA LYS A 96 -12.95 23.01 -8.31
C LYS A 96 -13.88 21.91 -7.79
N LEU A 97 -13.32 20.85 -7.23
CA LEU A 97 -14.10 19.76 -6.63
C LEU A 97 -14.90 20.24 -5.42
N LEU A 98 -14.34 21.12 -4.58
CA LEU A 98 -15.04 21.68 -3.43
C LEU A 98 -16.25 22.51 -3.87
N ARG A 99 -16.06 23.39 -4.87
CA ARG A 99 -17.17 24.15 -5.47
C ARG A 99 -18.25 23.25 -6.07
N GLN A 100 -17.88 22.10 -6.64
CA GLN A 100 -18.86 21.13 -7.13
C GLN A 100 -19.59 20.43 -5.99
N PHE A 101 -18.87 20.07 -4.93
CA PHE A 101 -19.43 19.47 -3.74
C PHE A 101 -20.43 20.42 -3.03
N ASP A 102 -20.13 21.72 -3.01
CA ASP A 102 -21.00 22.78 -2.48
C ASP A 102 -22.25 23.03 -3.31
N LYS A 103 -22.21 22.70 -4.60
CA LYS A 103 -23.34 22.81 -5.53
C LYS A 103 -24.16 21.54 -5.65
N LEU A 104 -23.80 20.47 -4.93
CA LEU A 104 -24.60 19.25 -4.93
C LEU A 104 -25.95 19.51 -4.27
N ASP A 105 -26.97 18.84 -4.78
CA ASP A 105 -28.28 18.85 -4.13
C ASP A 105 -28.15 18.32 -2.69
N PRO A 106 -28.94 18.85 -1.73
CA PRO A 106 -28.90 18.42 -0.34
C PRO A 106 -29.06 16.90 -0.18
N GLY A 107 -29.89 16.27 -1.01
CA GLY A 107 -30.06 14.81 -1.01
C GLY A 107 -28.79 14.06 -1.43
N GLN A 108 -28.08 14.54 -2.46
CA GLN A 108 -26.83 13.93 -2.92
C GLN A 108 -25.70 14.13 -1.92
N ARG A 109 -25.61 15.32 -1.32
CA ARG A 109 -24.66 15.62 -0.25
C ARG A 109 -24.89 14.72 0.98
N ASN A 110 -26.16 14.53 1.37
CA ASN A 110 -26.52 13.70 2.52
C ASN A 110 -26.11 12.21 2.35
N ILE A 111 -26.11 11.69 1.12
CA ILE A 111 -25.60 10.33 0.84
C ILE A 111 -24.12 10.22 1.26
N TYR A 112 -23.28 11.18 0.85
CA TYR A 112 -21.87 11.19 1.21
C TYR A 112 -21.64 11.42 2.71
N GLU A 113 -22.47 12.25 3.36
CA GLU A 113 -22.41 12.47 4.80
C GLU A 113 -22.82 11.24 5.62
N THR A 114 -23.86 10.52 5.18
CA THR A 114 -24.31 9.28 5.82
C THR A 114 -23.23 8.22 5.74
N ILE A 115 -22.68 8.01 4.53
CA ILE A 115 -21.58 7.07 4.33
C ILE A 115 -20.38 7.46 5.20
N ALA A 116 -20.01 8.74 5.26
CA ALA A 116 -18.88 9.21 6.08
C ALA A 116 -19.07 8.97 7.59
N LYS A 117 -20.31 9.03 8.10
CA LYS A 117 -20.64 8.74 9.50
C LYS A 117 -20.48 7.25 9.83
N ASP A 118 -20.78 6.38 8.87
CA ASP A 118 -20.73 4.91 9.01
C ASP A 118 -19.33 4.30 8.80
N TYR A 119 -18.33 5.11 8.43
CA TYR A 119 -16.92 4.71 8.25
C TYR A 119 -16.15 4.51 9.56
#